data_AF-W4NBZ4-F1
#
_entry.id   AF-W4NBZ4-F1
#
_cell.length_a   1.000
_cell.length_b   1.000
_cell.length_c   1.000
_cell.angle_alpha   90.00
_cell.angle_beta   90.00
_cell.angle_gamma   90.00
#
_symmetry.space_group_name_H-M   'P 1'
#
loop_
_entity.id
_entity.type
_entity.pdbx_description
1 polymer ?
#
loop_
_entity_poly.entity_id
_entity_poly.type
_entity_poly.pdbx_seq_one_letter_code
_entity_poly.pdbx_strand_id
1 'polypeptide(L)'
;MRRAKRWVSIILSLALCMFMGFTQAVAQAAPEGKAVNVDFTNFEIQNTDHKKANEIYHTSAFLLSMDWDASSYGINLHEGDYFDVTLPDTFKFPNGVTAQDFDLLDPNGNVVAKAHVTPGADENGGTVRATFTKTVENKYNVKGTMYLVAKFNTKKSCP
;
A
#
# COMPACT_ATOMS: atom_id res chain seq x y z
N MET A 1 -7.83 -12.50 -43.53
CA MET A 1 -8.33 -12.92 -42.21
C MET A 1 -7.35 -12.49 -41.13
N ARG A 2 -7.71 -11.47 -40.35
CA ARG A 2 -6.87 -10.86 -39.32
C ARG A 2 -6.88 -11.74 -38.06
N ARG A 3 -5.82 -12.53 -37.84
CA ARG A 3 -5.54 -13.11 -36.50
C ARG A 3 -4.85 -12.04 -35.67
N ALA A 4 -5.63 -11.09 -35.15
CA ALA A 4 -5.13 -10.13 -34.18
C ALA A 4 -4.75 -10.90 -32.90
N LYS A 5 -3.45 -10.91 -32.58
CA LYS A 5 -2.91 -11.34 -31.28
C LYS A 5 -3.65 -10.61 -30.16
N ARG A 6 -4.57 -11.31 -29.47
CA ARG A 6 -5.22 -10.85 -28.23
C ARG A 6 -4.26 -10.96 -27.02
N TRP A 7 -3.01 -10.51 -27.18
CA TRP A 7 -1.91 -10.79 -26.23
C TRP A 7 -1.13 -9.53 -25.82
N VAL A 8 -1.64 -8.34 -26.11
CA VAL A 8 -1.04 -7.09 -25.64
C VAL A 8 -2.17 -6.18 -25.19
N SER A 9 -2.00 -5.52 -24.05
CA SER A 9 -2.91 -4.55 -23.42
C SER A 9 -3.78 -5.08 -22.28
N ILE A 10 -3.12 -5.62 -21.25
CA ILE A 10 -3.60 -5.54 -19.85
C ILE A 10 -2.96 -4.33 -19.11
N ILE A 11 -1.95 -3.68 -19.72
CA ILE A 11 -1.23 -2.55 -19.10
C ILE A 11 -2.11 -1.30 -18.94
N LEU A 12 -3.11 -1.09 -19.80
CA LEU A 12 -3.93 0.14 -19.79
C LEU A 12 -5.20 0.06 -18.93
N SER A 13 -5.72 -1.14 -18.63
CA SER A 13 -6.93 -1.32 -17.80
C SER A 13 -6.62 -1.46 -16.30
N LEU A 14 -5.44 -1.96 -15.92
CA LEU A 14 -5.09 -2.13 -14.50
C LEU A 14 -4.89 -0.81 -13.75
N ALA A 15 -4.31 0.21 -14.42
CA ALA A 15 -4.04 1.51 -13.80
C ALA A 15 -5.34 2.21 -13.33
N LEU A 16 -6.47 1.95 -13.99
CA LEU A 16 -7.76 2.54 -13.64
C LEU A 16 -8.40 1.88 -12.41
N CYS A 17 -8.21 0.57 -12.22
CA CYS A 17 -8.73 -0.14 -11.04
C CYS A 17 -7.93 0.12 -9.76
N MET A 18 -6.62 0.40 -9.89
CA MET A 18 -5.74 0.55 -8.73
C MET A 18 -6.14 1.73 -7.85
N PHE A 19 -6.65 2.82 -8.42
CA PHE A 19 -7.05 4.00 -7.65
C PHE A 19 -8.37 3.85 -6.87
N MET A 20 -9.31 3.00 -7.32
CA MET A 20 -10.64 2.90 -6.68
C MET A 20 -10.68 1.98 -5.46
N GLY A 21 -9.66 1.14 -5.28
CA GLY A 21 -9.65 0.08 -4.29
C GLY A 21 -8.97 0.42 -2.96
N PHE A 22 -8.05 1.39 -2.96
CA PHE A 22 -7.39 1.85 -1.74
C PHE A 22 -8.13 3.04 -1.18
N THR A 23 -8.74 2.83 -0.02
CA THR A 23 -9.39 3.89 0.75
C THR A 23 -8.76 3.94 2.12
N GLN A 24 -8.66 5.13 2.70
CA GLN A 24 -8.40 5.20 4.13
C GLN A 24 -9.58 4.65 4.90
N ALA A 25 -9.29 3.80 5.87
CA ALA A 25 -10.33 3.33 6.77
C ALA A 25 -10.75 4.48 7.69
N VAL A 26 -12.05 4.60 7.94
CA VAL A 26 -12.56 5.51 8.97
C VAL A 26 -12.20 4.93 10.33
N ALA A 27 -11.23 5.54 11.00
CA ALA A 27 -10.77 5.05 12.29
C ALA A 27 -11.78 5.34 13.41
N GLN A 28 -12.05 4.34 14.25
CA GLN A 28 -12.51 4.58 15.62
C GLN A 28 -11.29 4.97 16.46
N ALA A 29 -11.43 5.97 17.33
CA ALA A 29 -10.33 6.46 18.17
C ALA A 29 -9.70 5.30 18.96
N ALA A 30 -8.42 5.01 18.70
CA ALA A 30 -7.65 4.06 19.48
C ALA A 30 -7.12 4.72 20.77
N PRO A 31 -6.86 3.95 21.84
CA PRO A 31 -6.25 4.46 23.06
C PRO A 31 -4.82 5.01 22.87
N GLU A 32 -4.17 4.69 21.75
CA GLU A 32 -2.71 4.80 21.55
C GLU A 32 -2.26 5.99 20.68
N GLY A 33 -3.19 6.81 20.18
CA GLY A 33 -2.90 8.00 19.37
C GLY A 33 -4.10 8.42 18.53
N LYS A 34 -4.02 9.54 17.80
CA LYS A 34 -5.13 9.97 16.92
C LYS A 34 -4.95 9.40 15.51
N ALA A 35 -6.07 9.09 14.88
CA ALA A 35 -6.07 8.76 13.46
C ALA A 35 -5.83 10.03 12.62
N VAL A 36 -5.03 9.89 11.56
CA VAL A 36 -4.73 10.97 10.62
C VAL A 36 -5.01 10.55 9.18
N ASN A 37 -5.28 11.54 8.34
CA ASN A 37 -5.51 11.37 6.92
C ASN A 37 -4.27 11.76 6.12
N VAL A 38 -3.61 10.77 5.52
CA VAL A 38 -2.52 10.93 4.55
C VAL A 38 -3.00 10.87 3.10
N ASP A 39 -2.34 11.61 2.22
CA ASP A 39 -2.62 11.51 0.78
C ASP A 39 -1.85 10.33 0.18
N PHE A 40 -2.52 9.51 -0.64
CA PHE A 40 -1.88 8.42 -1.37
C PHE A 40 -1.75 8.73 -2.86
N THR A 41 -0.55 8.57 -3.42
CA THR A 41 -0.27 8.83 -4.83
C THR A 41 0.70 7.78 -5.41
N ASN A 42 1.00 7.89 -6.70
CA ASN A 42 2.04 7.09 -7.37
C ASN A 42 1.93 5.57 -7.19
N PHE A 43 0.70 5.05 -7.26
CA PHE A 43 0.46 3.60 -7.24
C PHE A 43 1.13 2.91 -8.44
N GLU A 44 2.02 1.97 -8.16
CA GLU A 44 2.78 1.25 -9.16
C GLU A 44 2.94 -0.23 -8.79
N ILE A 45 2.86 -1.11 -9.79
CA ILE A 45 3.26 -2.50 -9.62
C ILE A 45 4.71 -2.67 -10.09
N GLN A 46 5.54 -3.17 -9.19
CA GLN A 46 6.94 -3.46 -9.41
C GLN A 46 7.21 -4.96 -9.30
N ASN A 47 8.31 -5.40 -9.91
CA ASN A 47 8.86 -6.72 -9.61
C ASN A 47 9.52 -6.71 -8.22
N THR A 48 9.99 -7.86 -7.76
CA THR A 48 10.65 -7.99 -6.45
C THR A 48 12.02 -7.31 -6.37
N ASP A 49 12.55 -6.80 -7.49
CA ASP A 49 13.80 -6.03 -7.56
C ASP A 49 13.53 -4.51 -7.52
N HIS A 50 12.34 -4.08 -7.10
CA HIS A 50 11.91 -2.68 -7.06
C HIS A 50 11.96 -1.95 -8.41
N LYS A 51 11.74 -2.68 -9.52
CA LYS A 51 11.64 -2.10 -10.86
C LYS A 51 10.21 -2.17 -11.34
N LYS A 52 9.74 -1.09 -11.97
CA LYS A 52 8.45 -1.06 -12.67
C LYS A 52 8.30 -2.32 -13.51
N ALA A 53 7.23 -3.07 -13.27
CA ALA A 53 6.98 -4.28 -14.02
C ALA A 53 6.24 -3.93 -15.31
N ASN A 54 6.82 -4.31 -16.45
CA ASN A 54 6.14 -4.18 -17.75
C ASN A 54 5.21 -5.38 -18.01
N GLU A 55 5.50 -6.52 -17.39
CA GLU A 55 4.71 -7.76 -17.45
C GLU A 55 4.80 -8.48 -16.11
N ILE A 56 3.68 -9.04 -15.65
CA ILE A 56 3.59 -9.85 -14.43
C ILE A 56 2.71 -11.06 -14.73
N TYR A 57 3.19 -12.25 -14.40
CA TYR A 57 2.36 -13.44 -14.47
C TYR A 57 1.32 -13.40 -13.35
N HIS A 58 0.06 -13.71 -13.67
CA HIS A 58 -1.06 -13.66 -12.72
C HIS A 58 -0.87 -14.56 -11.48
N THR A 59 0.01 -15.56 -11.56
CA THR A 59 0.37 -16.46 -10.45
C THR A 59 1.55 -15.96 -9.60
N SER A 60 2.31 -14.98 -10.09
CA SER A 60 3.51 -14.46 -9.43
C SER A 60 3.15 -13.45 -8.35
N ALA A 61 3.97 -13.44 -7.30
CA ALA A 61 3.99 -12.31 -6.38
C ALA A 61 4.65 -11.11 -7.05
N PHE A 62 4.21 -9.93 -6.67
CA PHE A 62 4.74 -8.64 -7.10
C PHE A 62 4.78 -7.68 -5.93
N LEU A 63 5.45 -6.55 -6.12
CA LEU A 63 5.50 -5.48 -5.14
C LEU A 63 4.54 -4.37 -5.56
N LEU A 64 3.60 -4.03 -4.68
CA LEU A 64 2.79 -2.84 -4.82
C LEU A 64 3.49 -1.68 -4.13
N SER A 65 3.84 -0.66 -4.90
CA SER A 65 4.43 0.59 -4.43
C SER A 65 3.36 1.67 -4.38
N MET A 66 3.33 2.45 -3.31
CA MET A 66 2.49 3.65 -3.19
C MET A 66 3.17 4.71 -2.33
N ASP A 67 3.11 5.96 -2.78
CA ASP A 67 3.58 7.09 -2.00
C ASP A 67 2.48 7.53 -1.04
N TRP A 68 2.87 7.90 0.18
CA TRP A 68 1.99 8.42 1.21
C TRP A 68 2.55 9.75 1.72
N ASP A 69 1.67 10.72 1.97
CA ASP A 69 2.07 12.07 2.38
C ASP A 69 1.20 12.59 3.55
N ALA A 70 1.84 12.83 4.71
CA ALA A 70 1.23 13.40 5.91
C ALA A 70 1.66 14.87 6.15
N SER A 71 2.28 15.51 5.17
CA SER A 71 2.89 16.85 5.31
C SER A 71 1.88 17.94 5.69
N SER A 72 0.60 17.73 5.40
CA SER A 72 -0.51 18.64 5.75
C SER A 72 -0.63 18.88 7.26
N TYR A 73 -0.12 17.96 8.09
CA TYR A 73 -0.13 18.10 9.55
C TYR A 73 0.96 19.04 10.08
N GLY A 74 1.93 19.46 9.26
CA GLY A 74 3.08 20.24 9.71
C GLY A 74 3.80 19.50 10.85
N ILE A 75 4.00 20.18 11.98
CA ILE A 75 4.63 19.62 13.18
C ILE A 75 3.65 18.93 14.14
N ASN A 76 2.37 18.80 13.78
CA ASN A 76 1.32 18.30 14.69
C ASN A 76 1.12 16.78 14.63
N LEU A 77 2.11 16.04 14.12
CA LEU A 77 2.17 14.58 14.24
C LEU A 77 2.93 14.22 15.51
N HIS A 78 2.40 13.25 16.25
CA HIS A 78 2.99 12.75 17.47
C HIS A 78 3.23 11.25 17.40
N GLU A 79 4.14 10.76 18.24
CA GLU A 79 4.31 9.34 18.46
C GLU A 79 2.96 8.69 18.83
N GLY A 80 2.65 7.56 18.19
CA GLY A 80 1.39 6.84 18.40
C GLY A 80 0.24 7.26 17.48
N ASP A 81 0.31 8.44 16.86
CA ASP A 81 -0.62 8.80 15.77
C ASP A 81 -0.53 7.76 14.65
N TYR A 82 -1.63 7.52 13.93
CA TYR A 82 -1.66 6.45 12.95
C TYR A 82 -2.54 6.76 11.76
N PHE A 83 -2.30 6.07 10.65
CA PHE A 83 -3.23 6.00 9.54
C PHE A 83 -3.51 4.54 9.16
N ASP A 84 -4.73 4.31 8.69
CA ASP A 84 -5.20 3.00 8.27
C ASP A 84 -5.51 3.01 6.77
N VAL A 85 -5.07 1.96 6.07
CA VAL A 85 -5.33 1.75 4.65
C VAL A 85 -6.16 0.50 4.48
N THR A 86 -7.32 0.61 3.84
CA THR A 86 -8.07 -0.55 3.35
C THR A 86 -7.44 -1.03 2.05
N LEU A 87 -7.09 -2.31 2.01
CA LEU A 87 -6.52 -2.97 0.85
C LEU A 87 -7.63 -3.66 0.05
N PRO A 88 -7.66 -3.50 -1.28
CA PRO A 88 -8.71 -4.07 -2.10
C PRO A 88 -8.58 -5.57 -2.25
N ASP A 89 -9.73 -6.25 -2.31
CA ASP A 89 -9.82 -7.71 -2.50
C ASP A 89 -9.46 -8.20 -3.92
N THR A 90 -9.13 -7.27 -4.81
CA THR A 90 -8.50 -7.55 -6.11
C THR A 90 -7.11 -8.17 -5.94
N PHE A 91 -6.48 -7.92 -4.79
CA PHE A 91 -5.19 -8.49 -4.42
C PHE A 91 -5.32 -9.45 -3.25
N LYS A 92 -4.38 -10.39 -3.22
CA LYS A 92 -4.11 -11.25 -2.07
C LYS A 92 -2.83 -10.80 -1.37
N PHE A 93 -2.89 -10.70 -0.05
CA PHE A 93 -1.77 -10.33 0.81
C PHE A 93 -1.38 -11.57 1.64
N PRO A 94 -0.33 -12.30 1.25
CA PRO A 94 -0.03 -13.61 1.82
C PRO A 94 0.19 -13.57 3.34
N ASN A 95 -0.42 -14.51 4.06
CA ASN A 95 -0.24 -14.64 5.50
C ASN A 95 0.85 -15.68 5.82
N GLY A 96 1.68 -15.42 6.83
CA GLY A 96 2.66 -16.38 7.35
C GLY A 96 3.86 -16.73 6.44
N VAL A 97 3.92 -16.19 5.23
CA VAL A 97 5.06 -16.37 4.29
C VAL A 97 5.84 -15.08 4.02
N THR A 98 5.25 -13.93 4.28
CA THR A 98 5.87 -12.60 4.20
C THR A 98 5.81 -11.91 5.56
N ALA A 99 6.76 -11.01 5.83
CA ALA A 99 6.71 -10.19 7.04
C ALA A 99 5.41 -9.36 7.04
N GLN A 100 4.68 -9.41 8.15
CA GLN A 100 3.47 -8.61 8.35
C GLN A 100 3.79 -7.24 8.95
N ASP A 101 4.89 -7.17 9.70
CA ASP A 101 5.43 -5.95 10.27
C ASP A 101 6.57 -5.41 9.41
N PHE A 102 6.57 -4.11 9.15
CA PHE A 102 7.61 -3.43 8.38
C PHE A 102 7.71 -1.96 8.76
N ASP A 103 8.87 -1.36 8.51
CA ASP A 103 9.13 0.05 8.79
C ASP A 103 8.78 0.92 7.57
N LEU A 104 8.15 2.07 7.82
CA LEU A 104 8.05 3.14 6.84
C LEU A 104 9.18 4.13 7.08
N LEU A 105 9.93 4.40 6.01
CA LEU A 105 11.11 5.24 6.05
C LEU A 105 10.82 6.61 5.42
N ASP A 106 11.44 7.65 5.98
CA ASP A 106 11.55 8.95 5.30
C ASP A 106 12.60 8.88 4.16
N PRO A 107 12.72 9.91 3.31
CA PRO A 107 13.75 9.95 2.25
C PRO A 107 15.20 9.87 2.74
N ASN A 108 15.46 10.08 4.04
CA ASN A 108 16.78 9.97 4.65
C ASN A 108 17.04 8.58 5.26
N GLY A 109 16.07 7.67 5.20
CA GLY A 109 16.16 6.32 5.76
C GLY A 109 15.80 6.20 7.25
N ASN A 110 15.19 7.23 7.85
CA ASN A 110 14.74 7.17 9.24
C ASN A 110 13.38 6.47 9.35
N VAL A 111 13.22 5.60 10.34
CA VAL A 111 11.93 4.95 10.64
C VAL A 111 10.94 5.98 11.20
N VAL A 112 9.98 6.40 10.38
CA VAL A 112 8.94 7.38 10.75
C VAL A 112 7.66 6.73 11.22
N ALA A 113 7.37 5.51 10.78
CA ALA A 113 6.23 4.73 11.28
C ALA A 113 6.54 3.23 11.24
N LYS A 114 5.86 2.48 12.10
CA LYS A 114 5.81 1.02 12.08
C LYS A 114 4.48 0.58 11.52
N ALA A 115 4.51 -0.21 10.46
CA ALA A 115 3.31 -0.68 9.78
C ALA A 115 3.08 -2.17 10.02
N HIS A 116 1.81 -2.53 10.16
CA HIS A 116 1.35 -3.91 10.27
C HIS A 116 0.27 -4.17 9.22
N VAL A 117 0.44 -5.18 8.38
CA VAL A 117 -0.60 -5.67 7.46
C VAL A 117 -1.40 -6.80 8.09
N THR A 118 -2.72 -6.65 8.10
CA THR A 118 -3.68 -7.67 8.49
C THR A 118 -4.44 -8.12 7.24
N PRO A 119 -4.09 -9.29 6.66
CA PRO A 119 -4.81 -9.84 5.51
C PRO A 119 -6.27 -10.10 5.83
N GLY A 120 -7.14 -9.92 4.83
CA GLY A 120 -8.55 -10.30 4.93
C GLY A 120 -8.77 -11.82 4.87
N ALA A 121 -10.04 -12.23 4.88
CA ALA A 121 -10.42 -13.64 4.75
C ALA A 121 -9.89 -14.25 3.43
N ASP A 122 -9.36 -15.47 3.52
CA ASP A 122 -8.65 -16.15 2.43
C ASP A 122 -7.52 -15.31 1.78
N GLU A 123 -6.90 -14.43 2.58
CA GLU A 123 -5.86 -13.47 2.19
C GLU A 123 -6.34 -12.36 1.23
N ASN A 124 -7.63 -12.27 0.92
CA ASN A 124 -8.12 -11.27 -0.03
C ASN A 124 -8.28 -9.91 0.63
N GLY A 125 -7.63 -8.88 0.07
CA GLY A 125 -7.64 -7.54 0.65
C GLY A 125 -7.11 -7.53 2.08
N GLY A 126 -7.60 -6.60 2.88
CA GLY A 126 -7.22 -6.48 4.29
C GLY A 126 -7.02 -5.03 4.70
N THR A 127 -6.21 -4.83 5.73
CA THR A 127 -5.89 -3.50 6.24
C THR A 127 -4.39 -3.37 6.53
N VAL A 128 -3.84 -2.17 6.35
CA VAL A 128 -2.55 -1.78 6.93
C VAL A 128 -2.82 -0.72 7.98
N ARG A 129 -2.23 -0.88 9.17
CA ARG A 129 -2.11 0.20 10.15
C ARG A 129 -0.66 0.63 10.22
N ALA A 130 -0.39 1.91 10.01
CA ALA A 130 0.93 2.51 10.21
C ALA A 130 0.88 3.48 11.39
N THR A 131 1.66 3.18 12.43
CA THR A 131 1.75 3.99 13.65
C THR A 131 3.06 4.77 13.67
N PHE A 132 2.98 6.09 13.75
CA PHE A 132 4.13 6.98 13.76
C PHE A 132 4.99 6.76 15.00
N THR A 133 6.30 6.79 14.80
CA THR A 133 7.30 6.71 15.87
C THR A 133 7.64 8.11 16.37
N LYS A 134 8.39 8.18 17.46
CA LYS A 134 8.97 9.45 17.96
C LYS A 134 9.75 10.26 16.93
N THR A 135 10.21 9.65 15.84
CA THR A 135 10.93 10.34 14.76
C THR A 135 10.12 11.49 14.16
N VAL A 136 8.78 11.44 14.19
CA VAL A 136 7.93 12.48 13.58
C VAL A 136 7.78 13.74 14.44
N GLU A 137 8.18 13.69 15.71
CA GLU A 137 8.04 14.82 16.63
C GLU A 137 8.77 16.06 16.09
N ASN A 138 8.04 17.16 15.96
CA ASN A 138 8.53 18.43 15.43
C ASN A 138 9.12 18.33 14.00
N LYS A 139 8.69 17.36 13.18
CA LYS A 139 9.11 17.23 11.79
C LYS A 139 8.09 17.82 10.84
N TYR A 140 8.59 18.49 9.81
CA TYR A 140 7.81 18.82 8.60
C TYR A 140 8.03 17.74 7.54
N ASN A 141 7.12 17.70 6.57
CA ASN A 141 7.26 16.86 5.37
C ASN A 141 7.39 15.37 5.69
N VAL A 142 6.60 14.87 6.64
CA VAL A 142 6.54 13.44 6.98
C VAL A 142 5.80 12.71 5.86
N LYS A 143 6.56 11.99 5.03
CA LYS A 143 6.09 11.25 3.86
C LYS A 143 7.08 10.19 3.45
N GLY A 144 6.65 9.26 2.60
CA GLY A 144 7.52 8.21 2.09
C GLY A 144 6.83 7.32 1.07
N THR A 145 7.45 6.18 0.79
CA THR A 145 6.90 5.14 -0.08
C THR A 145 6.69 3.87 0.72
N MET A 146 5.51 3.27 0.58
CA MET A 146 5.18 1.98 1.16
C MET A 146 5.23 0.90 0.07
N TYR A 147 5.75 -0.28 0.44
CA TYR A 147 5.85 -1.43 -0.44
C TYR A 147 5.15 -2.63 0.19
N LEU A 148 4.22 -3.23 -0.54
CA LEU A 148 3.47 -4.42 -0.10
C LEU A 148 3.66 -5.56 -1.09
N VAL A 149 4.04 -6.74 -0.60
CA VAL A 149 4.03 -7.94 -1.43
C VAL A 149 2.59 -8.41 -1.62
N ALA A 150 2.19 -8.60 -2.87
CA ALA A 150 0.84 -9.01 -3.23
C ALA A 150 0.83 -10.02 -4.37
N LYS A 151 -0.29 -10.73 -4.51
CA LYS A 151 -0.64 -11.54 -5.67
C LYS A 151 -1.99 -11.09 -6.22
N PHE A 152 -2.28 -11.40 -7.48
CA PHE A 152 -3.63 -11.19 -7.99
C PHE A 152 -4.61 -12.17 -7.34
N ASN A 153 -5.78 -11.67 -6.96
CA ASN A 153 -6.90 -12.56 -6.66
C ASN A 153 -7.49 -13.09 -7.97
N THR A 154 -7.10 -14.29 -8.38
CA THR A 154 -7.55 -14.88 -9.65
C THR A 154 -9.05 -15.16 -9.73
N LYS A 155 -9.77 -15.07 -8.60
CA LYS A 155 -11.24 -15.18 -8.55
C LYS A 155 -11.95 -13.83 -8.77
N LYS A 156 -11.21 -12.72 -8.78
CA LYS A 156 -11.73 -11.38 -9.05
C LYS A 156 -11.01 -10.78 -10.25
N SER A 157 -11.78 -10.45 -11.29
CA SER A 157 -11.28 -9.63 -12.39
C SER A 157 -11.53 -8.15 -12.07
N CYS A 158 -10.56 -7.28 -12.36
CA CYS A 158 -10.87 -5.89 -12.71
C CYS A 158 -12.01 -5.90 -13.73
N PRO A 159 -13.11 -5.15 -13.53
CA PRO A 159 -14.04 -4.88 -14.62
C PRO A 159 -13.34 -4.21 -15.81
#